data_AF-A0A962IHF3-F1
#
_entry.id   AF-A0A962IHF3-F1
#
_cell.length_a   1.000
_cell.length_b   1.000
_cell.length_c   1.000
_cell.angle_alpha   90.00
_cell.angle_beta   90.00
_cell.angle_gamma   90.00
#
_symmetry.space_group_name_H-M   'P 1'
#
loop_
_entity.id
_entity.type
_entity.pdbx_description
1 polymer ?
#
loop_
_entity_poly.entity_id
_entity_poly.type
_entity_poly.pdbx_seq_one_letter_code
_entity_poly.pdbx_strand_id
1 'polypeptide(L)'
;MADKAYDSQAFIDFLKQHGIEAIIPSRSNALQPRECDWVAYKERHLIECYFGKMKHYRRVFSRFEKKAVNFLGFLKITAMLIWTR
;
A
#
# COMPACT_ATOMS: atom_id res chain seq x y z
N MET A 1 8.91 -1.14 -11.37
CA MET A 1 8.49 -2.23 -12.27
C MET A 1 7.61 -3.28 -11.58
N ALA A 2 7.55 -3.35 -10.24
CA ALA A 2 6.85 -4.42 -9.53
C ALA A 2 5.30 -4.40 -9.69
N ASP A 3 4.67 -3.22 -9.73
CA ASP A 3 3.20 -3.16 -9.64
C ASP A 3 2.47 -3.71 -10.87
N LYS A 4 3.11 -3.65 -12.04
CA LYS A 4 2.58 -4.23 -13.28
C LYS A 4 2.37 -5.75 -13.21
N ALA A 5 2.98 -6.44 -12.23
CA ALA A 5 2.73 -7.86 -12.02
C ALA A 5 1.29 -8.14 -11.53
N TYR A 6 0.62 -7.16 -10.93
CA TYR A 6 -0.75 -7.26 -10.42
C TYR A 6 -1.83 -6.91 -11.46
N ASP A 7 -1.47 -6.70 -12.72
CA ASP A 7 -2.40 -6.39 -13.82
C ASP A 7 -3.23 -7.62 -14.29
N SER A 8 -3.24 -8.73 -13.54
CA SER A 8 -4.01 -9.92 -13.91
C SER A 8 -5.52 -9.64 -13.92
N GLN A 9 -6.21 -10.08 -14.97
CA GLN A 9 -7.63 -9.80 -15.15
C GLN A 9 -8.47 -10.29 -13.96
N ALA A 10 -8.18 -11.50 -13.47
CA ALA A 10 -8.86 -12.07 -12.30
C ALA A 10 -8.71 -11.20 -11.03
N PHE A 11 -7.54 -10.59 -10.82
CA PHE A 11 -7.32 -9.71 -9.68
C PHE A 11 -8.08 -8.38 -9.84
N ILE A 12 -8.06 -7.82 -11.05
CA ILE A 12 -8.79 -6.59 -11.36
C ILE A 12 -10.31 -6.79 -11.23
N ASP A 13 -10.82 -7.92 -11.70
CA ASP A 13 -12.24 -8.26 -11.57
C ASP A 13 -12.63 -8.47 -10.10
N PHE A 14 -11.76 -9.10 -9.31
CA PHE A 14 -11.93 -9.21 -7.87
C PHE A 14 -12.00 -7.82 -7.20
N LEU A 15 -11.10 -6.89 -7.54
CA LEU A 15 -11.13 -5.53 -7.00
C LEU A 15 -12.43 -4.81 -7.38
N LYS A 16 -12.86 -4.91 -8.64
CA LYS A 16 -14.12 -4.32 -9.13
C LYS A 16 -15.34 -4.87 -8.39
N GLN A 17 -15.39 -6.18 -8.13
CA GLN A 17 -16.47 -6.80 -7.35
C GLN A 17 -16.56 -6.28 -5.92
N HIS A 18 -15.43 -5.83 -5.36
CA HIS A 18 -15.38 -5.22 -4.03
C HIS A 18 -15.53 -3.70 -4.05
N GLY A 19 -15.84 -3.10 -5.22
CA GLY A 19 -15.95 -1.65 -5.37
C GLY A 19 -14.62 -0.90 -5.23
N ILE A 20 -13.49 -1.59 -5.41
CA ILE A 20 -12.15 -1.02 -5.31
C ILE A 20 -11.66 -0.65 -6.72
N GLU A 21 -11.29 0.61 -6.90
CA GLU A 21 -10.66 1.07 -8.13
C GLU A 21 -9.20 0.63 -8.20
N ALA A 22 -8.83 -0.01 -9.33
CA ALA A 22 -7.49 -0.51 -9.53
C ALA A 22 -6.58 0.55 -10.15
N ILE A 23 -5.89 1.32 -9.32
CA ILE A 23 -4.87 2.31 -9.72
C ILE A 23 -3.53 1.59 -9.96
N ILE A 24 -3.52 0.66 -10.92
CA ILE A 24 -2.36 -0.14 -11.28
C ILE A 24 -2.17 -0.04 -12.80
N PRO A 25 -1.01 0.45 -13.28
CA PRO A 25 -0.77 0.58 -14.71
C PRO A 25 -0.74 -0.78 -15.37
N SER A 26 -1.29 -0.85 -16.57
CA SER A 26 -1.27 -2.09 -17.34
C SER A 26 0.13 -2.51 -17.76
N ARG A 27 0.29 -3.83 -17.98
CA ARG A 27 1.52 -4.36 -18.57
C ARG A 27 1.69 -3.82 -19.99
N SER A 28 2.93 -3.64 -20.41
CA SER A 28 3.25 -3.10 -21.75
C SER A 28 2.77 -4.00 -22.89
N ASN A 29 2.52 -5.28 -22.62
CA ASN A 29 1.98 -6.26 -23.57
C ASN A 29 0.49 -6.58 -23.33
N ALA A 30 -0.23 -5.77 -22.56
CA ALA A 30 -1.65 -5.97 -22.36
C ALA A 30 -2.40 -5.70 -23.68
N LEU A 31 -3.24 -6.66 -24.10
CA LEU A 31 -4.05 -6.54 -25.31
C LEU A 31 -5.06 -5.39 -25.23
N GLN A 32 -5.56 -5.12 -24.02
CA GLN A 32 -6.49 -4.03 -23.72
C GLN A 32 -5.96 -3.28 -22.50
N PRO A 33 -5.10 -2.26 -22.68
CA PRO A 33 -4.59 -1.48 -21.58
C PRO A 33 -5.72 -0.66 -20.94
N ARG A 34 -5.72 -0.60 -19.60
CA ARG A 34 -6.66 0.24 -18.85
C ARG A 34 -6.13 1.66 -18.73
N GLU A 35 -7.02 2.64 -18.68
CA GLU A 35 -6.65 3.97 -18.22
C GLU A 35 -6.25 3.89 -16.74
N CYS A 36 -5.17 4.59 -16.40
CA CYS A 36 -4.64 4.65 -15.05
C CYS A 36 -4.50 6.13 -14.70
N ASP A 37 -5.06 6.53 -13.56
CA ASP A 37 -4.80 7.86 -13.01
C ASP A 37 -3.35 7.91 -12.52
N TRP A 38 -2.49 8.54 -13.33
CA TRP A 38 -1.07 8.68 -13.04
C TRP A 38 -0.79 9.62 -11.86
N VAL A 39 -1.70 10.56 -11.56
CA VAL A 39 -1.58 11.44 -10.40
C VAL A 39 -1.78 10.61 -9.13
N ALA A 40 -2.90 9.89 -9.05
CA ALA A 40 -3.19 9.02 -7.91
C ALA A 40 -2.16 7.88 -7.77
N TYR A 41 -1.67 7.32 -8.89
CA TYR A 41 -0.60 6.33 -8.87
C TYR A 41 0.70 6.89 -8.28
N LYS A 42 1.03 8.16 -8.54
CA LYS A 42 2.21 8.81 -7.98
C LYS A 42 2.05 9.07 -6.47
N GLU A 43 0.85 9.43 -6.01
CA GLU A 43 0.56 9.64 -4.59
C GLU A 43 0.74 8.37 -3.76
N ARG A 44 0.61 7.18 -4.36
CA ARG A 44 0.91 5.89 -3.72
C ARG A 44 2.32 5.84 -3.11
N HIS A 45 3.28 6.57 -3.68
CA HIS A 45 4.63 6.69 -3.14
C HIS A 45 4.65 7.27 -1.72
N LEU A 46 3.73 8.19 -1.40
CA LEU A 46 3.62 8.78 -0.05
C LEU A 46 3.27 7.71 0.99
N ILE A 47 2.41 6.76 0.62
CA ILE A 47 2.03 5.63 1.46
C ILE A 47 3.26 4.72 1.67
N GLU A 48 4.00 4.39 0.62
CA GLU A 48 5.24 3.60 0.73
C GLU A 48 6.27 4.28 1.63
N CYS A 49 6.49 5.58 1.46
CA CYS A 49 7.36 6.39 2.31
C CYS A 49 6.90 6.37 3.76
N TYR A 50 5.60 6.50 4.01
CA TYR A 50 5.04 6.44 5.36
C TYR A 50 5.31 5.08 6.03
N PHE A 51 5.07 3.96 5.33
CA PHE A 51 5.43 2.64 5.84
C PHE A 51 6.94 2.46 6.00
N GLY A 52 7.75 3.04 5.12
CA GLY A 52 9.21 3.11 5.27
C GLY A 52 9.61 3.79 6.58
N LYS A 53 9.00 4.95 6.88
CA LYS A 53 9.19 5.66 8.15
C LYS A 53 8.77 4.81 9.35
N MET A 54 7.61 4.17 9.29
CA MET A 54 7.14 3.29 10.36
C MET A 54 8.11 2.12 10.62
N LYS A 55 8.76 1.59 9.58
CA LYS A 55 9.71 0.49 9.71
C LYS A 55 11.02 0.89 10.39
N HIS A 56 11.36 2.18 10.51
CA HIS A 56 12.49 2.63 11.34
C HIS A 56 12.28 2.32 12.83
N TYR A 57 11.02 2.23 13.28
CA TYR A 57 10.69 1.87 14.64
C TYR A 57 10.77 0.34 14.79
N ARG A 58 11.93 -0.16 15.26
CA ARG A 58 12.23 -1.60 15.36
C ARG A 58 11.13 -2.43 16.03
N ARG A 59 10.50 -1.90 17.09
CA ARG A 59 9.40 -2.58 17.80
C ARG A 59 8.18 -2.83 16.91
N VAL A 60 7.86 -1.89 16.01
CA VAL A 60 6.79 -2.01 15.01
C VAL A 60 7.22 -2.93 13.89
N PHE A 61 8.39 -2.69 13.30
CA PHE A 61 8.90 -3.48 12.17
C PHE A 61 8.98 -4.98 12.49
N SER A 62 9.61 -5.34 13.60
CA SER A 62 9.82 -6.73 14.00
C SER A 62 8.66 -7.31 14.82
N ARG A 63 7.58 -6.54 15.03
CA ARG A 63 6.38 -6.94 15.79
C ARG A 63 6.71 -7.63 17.12
N PHE A 64 7.37 -6.91 18.03
CA PHE A 64 7.75 -7.48 19.34
C PHE A 64 6.56 -7.78 20.27
N GLU A 65 5.43 -7.12 20.04
CA GLU A 65 4.25 -7.29 20.87
C GLU A 65 3.54 -8.61 20.58
N LYS A 66 3.40 -9.46 21.61
CA LYS A 66 2.67 -10.73 21.51
C LYS A 66 1.16 -10.53 21.33
N LYS A 67 0.60 -9.51 21.99
CA LYS A 67 -0.84 -9.20 21.92
C LYS A 67 -1.12 -8.19 20.81
N ALA A 68 -2.15 -8.46 20.02
CA ALA A 68 -2.59 -7.57 18.94
C ALA A 68 -2.94 -6.15 19.43
N VAL A 69 -3.56 -6.05 20.61
CA VAL A 69 -3.93 -4.75 21.23
C VAL A 69 -2.70 -3.89 21.55
N ASN A 70 -1.63 -4.50 22.06
CA ASN A 70 -0.38 -3.79 22.35
C ASN A 70 0.30 -3.35 21.05
N PHE A 71 0.34 -4.24 20.06
CA PHE A 71 0.90 -3.91 18.74
C PHE A 71 0.17 -2.72 18.10
N LEU A 72 -1.16 -2.72 18.16
CA LEU A 72 -1.98 -1.60 17.67
C LEU A 72 -1.69 -0.31 18.45
N GLY A 73 -1.50 -0.40 19.77
CA GLY A 73 -1.07 0.74 20.59
C GLY A 73 0.24 1.36 20.09
N PHE A 74 1.27 0.53 19.86
CA PHE A 74 2.55 1.01 19.32
C PHE A 74 2.45 1.53 17.88
N LEU A 75 1.61 0.93 17.03
CA LEU A 75 1.33 1.47 15.69
C LEU A 75 0.77 2.90 15.78
N LYS A 76 -0.19 3.14 16.68
CA LYS A 76 -0.77 4.47 16.89
C LYS A 76 0.26 5.46 17.41
N ILE A 77 1.09 5.06 18.37
CA ILE A 77 2.17 5.91 18.89
C ILE A 77 3.16 6.28 17.78
N THR A 78 3.62 5.31 16.99
CA THR A 78 4.51 5.56 15.85
C THR A 78 3.87 6.48 14.81
N ALA A 79 2.58 6.28 14.50
CA ALA A 79 1.84 7.16 13.60
C ALA A 79 1.81 8.61 14.12
N MET A 80 1.50 8.81 15.40
CA MET A 80 1.50 10.14 16.03
C MET A 80 2.89 10.80 16.00
N LEU A 81 3.97 10.04 16.25
CA LEU A 81 5.34 10.56 16.19
C LEU A 81 5.75 10.97 14.77
N ILE A 82 5.29 10.24 13.75
CA ILE A 82 5.55 10.61 12.35
C ILE A 82 4.73 11.85 11.96
N TRP A 83 3.51 11.98 12.47
CA TRP A 83 2.61 13.12 12.20
C TRP A 83 3.09 14.44 12.82
N THR A 84 3.63 14.37 14.04
CA THR A 84 4.04 15.56 14.82
C THR A 84 5.44 16.07 14.51
N ARG A 85 6.11 15.44 13.55
CA ARG A 85 7.47 15.80 13.12
C ARG A 85 7.43 16.76 11.94
#